data_AF-A0A2D9RBA7-F1
#
_entry.id   AF-A0A2D9RBA7-F1
#
_cell.length_a   1.000
_cell.length_b   1.000
_cell.length_c   1.000
_cell.angle_alpha   90.00
_cell.angle_beta   90.00
_cell.angle_gamma   90.00
#
_symmetry.space_group_name_H-M   'P 1'
#
loop_
_entity.id
_entity.type
_entity.pdbx_description
1 polymer ?
#
loop_
_entity_poly.entity_id
_entity_poly.type
_entity_poly.pdbx_seq_one_letter_code
_entity_poly.pdbx_strand_id
1 'polypeptide(L)'
;MLFASALAFTPISLAQSDSSISVDDVIFGDDAGNWAGDGECDDPRFAGAGMTSTTLLDDDMFHDASDCRAHWASGFLSFAGTPTVDDINFGDDSSIWADDDECDDPRFAGATMAETLVEEDMYADASDCSAAYEAGKITLAALAGDTSPTSDSGSYQNLPPSRQTAPSTQPSHNANPLANPAPSTPSSAGAGTNFDGIDFGDDSSLWAFDDECDDPRFMGDNAATTLLHEDLYADATDCLAAYKAGMIEWNEDWEAALEIMDPEFE
;
A
#
# COMPACT_ATOMS: atom_id res chain seq x y z
N MET A 1 58.57 29.20 -10.90
CA MET A 1 57.24 28.68 -11.26
C MET A 1 56.88 27.63 -10.23
N LEU A 2 56.10 28.00 -9.23
CA LEU A 2 55.59 27.10 -8.18
C LEU A 2 54.17 26.71 -8.58
N PHE A 3 53.94 25.44 -8.92
CA PHE A 3 52.61 24.92 -9.22
C PHE A 3 51.96 24.46 -7.90
N ALA A 4 50.97 25.22 -7.44
CA ALA A 4 50.08 24.80 -6.36
C ALA A 4 49.09 23.77 -6.93
N SER A 5 49.19 22.51 -6.51
CA SER A 5 48.17 21.49 -6.80
C SER A 5 47.02 21.67 -5.82
N ALA A 6 45.86 22.06 -6.33
CA ALA A 6 44.60 22.03 -5.59
C ALA A 6 44.02 20.61 -5.66
N LEU A 7 43.93 19.93 -4.51
CA LEU A 7 43.17 18.69 -4.37
C LEU A 7 41.69 19.06 -4.27
N ALA A 8 40.91 18.73 -5.30
CA ALA A 8 39.46 18.84 -5.27
C ALA A 8 38.89 17.62 -4.53
N PHE A 9 38.23 17.85 -3.38
CA PHE A 9 37.40 16.86 -2.72
C PHE A 9 36.01 16.88 -3.35
N THR A 10 35.62 15.77 -3.98
CA THR A 10 34.23 15.53 -4.38
C THR A 10 33.45 15.01 -3.18
N PRO A 11 32.28 15.57 -2.83
CA PRO A 11 31.44 15.01 -1.79
C PRO A 11 30.98 13.60 -2.21
N ILE A 12 31.19 12.63 -1.32
CA ILE A 12 30.59 11.30 -1.41
C ILE A 12 29.10 11.51 -1.15
N SER A 13 28.26 11.34 -2.18
CA SER A 13 26.83 11.25 -1.98
C SER A 13 26.53 9.85 -1.44
N LEU A 14 26.12 9.78 -0.18
CA LEU A 14 25.56 8.57 0.41
C LEU A 14 24.25 8.30 -0.34
N ALA A 15 24.14 7.16 -1.01
CA ALA A 15 22.84 6.62 -1.37
C ALA A 15 22.17 6.25 -0.05
N GLN A 16 21.14 7.01 0.34
CA GLN A 16 20.25 6.59 1.41
C GLN A 16 19.59 5.31 0.93
N SER A 17 19.84 4.23 1.65
CA SER A 17 18.95 3.07 1.65
C SER A 17 17.57 3.62 1.94
N ASP A 18 16.63 3.45 1.01
CA ASP A 18 15.24 3.89 1.18
C ASP A 18 14.54 2.88 2.08
N SER A 19 15.04 2.80 3.31
CA SER A 19 14.54 1.95 4.37
C SER A 19 13.40 2.66 5.10
N SER A 20 12.55 3.36 4.34
CA SER A 20 11.35 4.02 4.87
C SER A 20 10.16 3.09 4.66
N ILE A 21 9.30 3.00 5.67
CA ILE A 21 8.04 2.27 5.61
C ILE A 21 7.11 3.08 4.69
N SER A 22 6.51 2.45 3.68
CA SER A 22 5.61 3.10 2.74
C SER A 22 4.36 3.61 3.43
N VAL A 23 3.65 4.54 2.80
CA VAL A 23 2.33 5.00 3.30
C VAL A 23 1.29 3.87 3.27
N ASP A 24 1.41 2.94 2.32
CA ASP A 24 0.47 1.82 2.17
C ASP A 24 0.71 0.71 3.20
N ASP A 25 1.87 0.74 3.87
CA ASP A 25 2.27 -0.21 4.91
C ASP A 25 1.72 0.16 6.30
N VAL A 26 1.09 1.33 6.44
CA VAL A 26 0.67 1.91 7.72
C VAL A 26 -0.85 2.08 7.79
N ILE A 27 -1.43 1.68 8.91
CA ILE A 27 -2.87 1.82 9.17
C ILE A 27 -3.14 3.13 9.91
N PHE A 28 -3.74 4.12 9.24
CA PHE A 28 -3.96 5.47 9.78
C PHE A 28 -5.29 5.70 10.52
N GLY A 29 -6.24 4.76 10.46
CA GLY A 29 -7.57 4.92 11.07
C GLY A 29 -8.62 5.44 10.07
N ASP A 30 -9.55 6.29 10.53
CA ASP A 30 -10.64 6.88 9.72
C ASP A 30 -10.70 8.42 9.85
N ASP A 31 -11.71 9.07 9.25
CA ASP A 31 -11.95 10.53 9.31
C ASP A 31 -13.28 10.88 10.03
N ALA A 32 -13.73 10.07 10.99
CA ALA A 32 -15.04 10.21 11.63
C ALA A 32 -15.10 11.32 12.71
N GLY A 33 -13.98 11.98 13.01
CA GLY A 33 -13.82 12.95 14.10
C GLY A 33 -14.26 14.37 13.73
N ASN A 34 -14.44 15.23 14.74
CA ASN A 34 -14.77 16.64 14.50
C ASN A 34 -13.59 17.46 13.97
N TRP A 35 -12.38 16.94 14.13
CA TRP A 35 -11.12 17.57 13.75
C TRP A 35 -10.48 16.90 12.53
N ALA A 36 -11.16 15.91 11.93
CA ALA A 36 -10.70 15.30 10.70
C ALA A 36 -10.55 16.34 9.58
N GLY A 37 -9.41 16.31 8.88
CA GLY A 37 -9.16 17.16 7.71
C GLY A 37 -8.86 18.63 8.05
N ASP A 38 -8.39 18.92 9.26
CA ASP A 38 -8.04 20.28 9.70
C ASP A 38 -6.58 20.69 9.41
N GLY A 39 -5.78 19.76 8.89
CA GLY A 39 -4.39 19.91 8.50
C GLY A 39 -3.38 19.54 9.58
N GLU A 40 -3.81 19.08 10.75
CA GLU A 40 -2.97 18.44 11.78
C GLU A 40 -3.22 16.93 11.79
N CYS A 41 -2.48 16.13 12.57
CA CYS A 41 -2.73 14.70 12.72
C CYS A 41 -3.09 14.39 14.17
N ASP A 42 -4.22 13.72 14.35
CA ASP A 42 -4.83 13.38 15.64
C ASP A 42 -4.60 11.91 16.06
N ASP A 43 -3.56 11.27 15.55
CA ASP A 43 -3.25 9.89 15.92
C ASP A 43 -2.02 9.79 16.85
N PRO A 44 -2.20 9.37 18.11
CA PRO A 44 -1.14 9.32 19.12
C PRO A 44 -0.02 8.32 18.81
N ARG A 45 -0.21 7.42 17.84
CA ARG A 45 0.80 6.44 17.41
C ARG A 45 1.92 7.11 16.63
N PHE A 46 1.68 8.31 16.10
CA PHE A 46 2.68 9.08 15.37
C PHE A 46 3.27 10.21 16.21
N ALA A 47 4.43 10.66 15.79
CA ALA A 47 5.11 11.83 16.30
C ALA A 47 5.76 12.59 15.15
N GLY A 48 5.86 13.91 15.27
CA GLY A 48 6.55 14.74 14.30
C GLY A 48 5.90 16.10 14.09
N ALA A 49 6.29 16.78 13.00
CA ALA A 49 5.88 18.15 12.72
C ALA A 49 4.43 18.26 12.21
N GLY A 50 3.82 17.15 11.79
CA GLY A 50 2.42 17.09 11.34
C GLY A 50 1.41 16.79 12.44
N MET A 51 1.83 16.51 13.67
CA MET A 51 0.93 16.21 14.78
C MET A 51 0.16 17.43 15.27
N THR A 52 -1.04 17.22 15.82
CA THR A 52 -1.75 18.29 16.50
C THR A 52 -0.90 18.97 17.57
N SER A 53 -1.02 20.29 17.61
CA SER A 53 -0.38 21.13 18.62
C SER A 53 -1.20 21.26 19.90
N THR A 54 -2.44 20.77 19.87
CA THR A 54 -3.39 20.85 20.98
C THR A 54 -3.40 19.55 21.81
N THR A 55 -4.14 19.56 22.91
CA THR A 55 -4.28 18.35 23.73
C THR A 55 -5.27 17.43 23.05
N LEU A 56 -4.79 16.29 22.57
CA LEU A 56 -5.60 15.25 21.95
C LEU A 56 -6.60 14.68 22.97
N LEU A 57 -7.86 14.57 22.56
CA LEU A 57 -8.94 14.00 23.36
C LEU A 57 -9.24 12.58 22.90
N ASP A 58 -9.68 11.73 23.83
CA ASP A 58 -9.96 10.31 23.55
C ASP A 58 -10.93 10.10 22.38
N ASP A 59 -11.91 11.00 22.20
CA ASP A 59 -12.93 10.91 21.13
C ASP A 59 -12.40 11.34 19.74
N ASP A 60 -11.24 11.99 19.69
CA ASP A 60 -10.65 12.52 18.45
C ASP A 60 -9.45 11.66 17.98
N MET A 61 -8.92 10.81 18.87
CA MET A 61 -7.81 9.91 18.56
C MET A 61 -8.16 8.97 17.39
N PHE A 62 -7.24 8.78 16.45
CA PHE A 62 -7.36 7.84 15.31
C PHE A 62 -8.40 8.21 14.25
N HIS A 63 -9.03 9.38 14.37
CA HIS A 63 -10.15 9.81 13.54
C HIS A 63 -9.78 10.95 12.58
N ASP A 64 -8.51 11.00 12.16
CA ASP A 64 -7.96 11.98 11.23
C ASP A 64 -6.93 11.36 10.26
N ALA A 65 -7.32 10.24 9.66
CA ALA A 65 -6.46 9.43 8.81
C ALA A 65 -5.94 10.20 7.58
N SER A 66 -6.75 11.07 6.98
CA SER A 66 -6.39 11.82 5.77
C SER A 66 -5.16 12.72 6.01
N ASP A 67 -5.15 13.48 7.10
CA ASP A 67 -4.03 14.38 7.39
C ASP A 67 -2.82 13.63 7.95
N CYS A 68 -3.02 12.61 8.80
CA CYS A 68 -1.94 11.73 9.24
C CYS A 68 -1.22 11.06 8.05
N ARG A 69 -1.97 10.55 7.06
CA ARG A 69 -1.43 9.98 5.83
C ARG A 69 -0.64 11.02 5.03
N ALA A 70 -1.18 12.23 4.87
CA ALA A 70 -0.54 13.30 4.12
C ALA A 70 0.80 13.74 4.75
N HIS A 71 0.83 13.86 6.08
CA HIS A 71 2.05 14.22 6.82
C HIS A 71 3.06 13.08 6.86
N TRP A 72 2.63 11.82 6.94
CA TRP A 72 3.50 10.65 6.78
C TRP A 72 4.17 10.61 5.41
N ALA A 73 3.37 10.72 4.33
CA ALA A 73 3.88 10.74 2.96
C ALA A 73 4.85 11.90 2.69
N SER A 74 4.70 12.99 3.44
CA SER A 74 5.60 14.15 3.40
C SER A 74 6.87 14.00 4.27
N GLY A 75 7.00 12.89 5.01
CA GLY A 75 8.10 12.64 5.94
C GLY A 75 8.06 13.50 7.20
N PHE A 76 6.89 14.08 7.52
CA PHE A 76 6.69 14.88 8.72
C PHE A 76 6.26 14.06 9.94
N LEU A 77 5.82 12.82 9.73
CA LEU A 77 5.48 11.87 10.79
C LEU A 77 6.39 10.64 10.76
N SER A 78 6.55 10.05 11.94
CA SER A 78 7.12 8.73 12.17
C SER A 78 6.36 8.08 13.32
N PHE A 79 6.46 6.76 13.49
CA PHE A 79 5.92 6.11 14.69
C PHE A 79 6.56 6.70 15.96
N ALA A 80 5.74 6.98 16.96
CA ALA A 80 6.17 7.47 18.28
C ALA A 80 6.86 6.38 19.11
N GLY A 81 6.68 5.11 18.74
CA GLY A 81 7.25 3.94 19.38
C GLY A 81 7.39 2.76 18.41
N THR A 82 7.54 1.55 18.95
CA THR A 82 7.46 0.32 18.14
C THR A 82 6.01 0.10 17.73
N PRO A 83 5.70 0.02 16.42
CA PRO A 83 4.35 -0.29 15.98
C PRO A 83 3.91 -1.67 16.46
N THR A 84 2.61 -1.86 16.56
CA THR A 84 1.95 -3.13 16.89
C THR A 84 1.37 -3.75 15.63
N VAL A 85 0.77 -4.95 15.75
CA VAL A 85 0.12 -5.61 14.61
C VAL A 85 -1.05 -4.80 14.04
N ASP A 86 -1.71 -3.98 14.87
CA ASP A 86 -2.83 -3.13 14.45
C ASP A 86 -2.37 -1.85 13.71
N ASP A 87 -1.06 -1.59 13.66
CA ASP A 87 -0.49 -0.38 13.07
C ASP A 87 0.09 -0.61 11.67
N ILE A 88 0.28 -1.87 11.29
CA ILE A 88 0.99 -2.28 10.08
C ILE A 88 0.02 -3.05 9.18
N ASN A 89 0.02 -2.70 7.90
CA ASN A 89 -0.68 -3.47 6.89
C ASN A 89 0.20 -4.64 6.41
N PHE A 90 -0.12 -5.86 6.85
CA PHE A 90 0.64 -7.07 6.48
C PHE A 90 0.30 -7.62 5.09
N GLY A 91 -0.74 -7.10 4.43
CA GLY A 91 -1.22 -7.61 3.14
C GLY A 91 -2.33 -8.65 3.31
N ASP A 92 -2.34 -9.68 2.47
CA ASP A 92 -3.32 -10.77 2.44
C ASP A 92 -2.66 -12.16 2.47
N ASP A 93 -3.44 -13.23 2.32
CA ASP A 93 -2.99 -14.63 2.26
C ASP A 93 -3.26 -15.25 0.88
N SER A 94 -3.10 -14.47 -0.20
CA SER A 94 -3.49 -14.90 -1.55
C SER A 94 -2.49 -15.84 -2.25
N SER A 95 -1.25 -15.93 -1.75
CA SER A 95 -0.22 -16.80 -2.33
C SER A 95 -0.46 -18.28 -2.01
N ILE A 96 0.07 -19.16 -2.88
CA ILE A 96 0.13 -20.61 -2.61
C ILE A 96 1.08 -20.97 -1.45
N TRP A 97 1.94 -20.04 -1.05
CA TRP A 97 2.87 -20.17 0.07
C TRP A 97 2.37 -19.49 1.35
N ALA A 98 1.18 -18.88 1.32
CA ALA A 98 0.54 -18.40 2.54
C ALA A 98 0.28 -19.55 3.53
N ASP A 99 0.31 -19.24 4.83
CA ASP A 99 0.06 -20.17 5.94
C ASP A 99 1.05 -21.37 5.99
N ASP A 100 2.32 -21.15 5.64
CA ASP A 100 3.38 -22.16 5.62
C ASP A 100 4.41 -22.08 6.78
N ASP A 101 4.14 -21.23 7.77
CA ASP A 101 4.98 -20.88 8.93
C ASP A 101 6.22 -20.00 8.59
N GLU A 102 6.36 -19.49 7.36
CA GLU A 102 7.40 -18.52 6.96
C GLU A 102 6.83 -17.10 6.83
N CYS A 103 7.52 -16.18 6.16
CA CYS A 103 6.99 -14.83 5.95
C CYS A 103 7.61 -14.32 4.67
N ASP A 104 6.76 -14.09 3.68
CA ASP A 104 7.18 -13.72 2.33
C ASP A 104 7.27 -12.20 2.10
N ASP A 105 7.21 -11.41 3.17
CA ASP A 105 7.19 -9.97 3.07
C ASP A 105 8.58 -9.32 3.22
N PRO A 106 9.14 -8.71 2.16
CA PRO A 106 10.47 -8.09 2.20
C PRO A 106 10.58 -6.87 3.14
N ARG A 107 9.46 -6.31 3.60
CA ARG A 107 9.45 -5.19 4.56
C ARG A 107 9.93 -5.64 5.92
N PHE A 108 9.92 -6.94 6.20
CA PHE A 108 10.35 -7.52 7.45
C PHE A 108 11.72 -8.19 7.34
N ALA A 109 12.34 -8.36 8.50
CA ALA A 109 13.58 -9.12 8.65
C ALA A 109 13.56 -9.88 9.99
N GLY A 110 14.03 -11.13 9.98
CA GLY A 110 14.09 -11.95 11.18
C GLY A 110 14.21 -13.45 10.93
N ALA A 111 13.84 -14.24 11.94
CA ALA A 111 14.15 -15.67 12.00
C ALA A 111 13.17 -16.58 11.23
N THR A 112 11.97 -16.09 10.91
CA THR A 112 10.92 -16.82 10.18
C THR A 112 10.58 -16.11 8.88
N MET A 113 11.59 -15.50 8.25
CA MET A 113 11.45 -15.03 6.87
C MET A 113 11.68 -16.20 5.93
N ALA A 114 10.93 -16.25 4.84
CA ALA A 114 11.18 -17.24 3.80
C ALA A 114 12.60 -17.13 3.25
N GLU A 115 13.22 -18.28 2.94
CA GLU A 115 14.59 -18.31 2.44
C GLU A 115 14.71 -17.69 1.03
N THR A 116 13.63 -17.75 0.25
CA THR A 116 13.58 -17.23 -1.13
C THR A 116 12.28 -16.45 -1.32
N LEU A 117 12.40 -15.14 -1.51
CA LEU A 117 11.27 -14.29 -1.87
C LEU A 117 11.08 -14.29 -3.39
N VAL A 118 9.86 -14.58 -3.82
CA VAL A 118 9.43 -14.61 -5.22
C VAL A 118 8.42 -13.49 -5.41
N GLU A 119 8.55 -12.70 -6.49
CA GLU A 119 7.77 -11.46 -6.68
C GLU A 119 6.27 -11.70 -6.66
N GLU A 120 5.82 -12.86 -7.14
CA GLU A 120 4.43 -13.29 -7.16
C GLU A 120 3.86 -13.67 -5.80
N ASP A 121 4.72 -13.94 -4.80
CA ASP A 121 4.33 -14.42 -3.46
C ASP A 121 4.56 -13.36 -2.38
N MET A 122 5.33 -12.33 -2.70
CA MET A 122 5.63 -11.25 -1.76
C MET A 122 4.36 -10.52 -1.32
N TYR A 123 4.31 -10.15 -0.04
CA TYR A 123 3.18 -9.42 0.58
C TYR A 123 1.87 -10.21 0.69
N ALA A 124 1.84 -11.48 0.27
CA ALA A 124 0.65 -12.32 0.20
C ALA A 124 0.72 -13.48 1.22
N ASP A 125 1.31 -13.20 2.39
CA ASP A 125 1.44 -14.13 3.53
C ASP A 125 1.26 -13.38 4.88
N ALA A 126 0.14 -12.68 5.00
CA ALA A 126 -0.16 -11.79 6.12
C ALA A 126 -0.32 -12.53 7.46
N SER A 127 -0.94 -13.71 7.45
CA SER A 127 -1.20 -14.51 8.66
C SER A 127 0.12 -14.92 9.34
N ASP A 128 1.10 -15.42 8.59
CA ASP A 128 2.37 -15.82 9.19
C ASP A 128 3.28 -14.63 9.49
N CYS A 129 3.33 -13.63 8.62
CA CYS A 129 4.09 -12.40 8.89
C CYS A 129 3.58 -11.68 10.16
N SER A 130 2.26 -11.54 10.34
CA SER A 130 1.70 -10.90 11.53
C SER A 130 1.94 -11.73 12.80
N ALA A 131 1.77 -13.05 12.74
CA ALA A 131 2.07 -13.95 13.86
C ALA A 131 3.56 -13.93 14.24
N ALA A 132 4.45 -13.90 13.25
CA ALA A 132 5.88 -13.79 13.47
C ALA A 132 6.28 -12.43 14.07
N TYR A 133 5.62 -11.34 13.67
CA TYR A 133 5.85 -10.00 14.21
C TYR A 133 5.38 -9.91 15.67
N GLU A 134 4.16 -10.38 15.97
CA GLU A 134 3.62 -10.41 17.33
C GLU A 134 4.49 -11.26 18.27
N ALA A 135 5.02 -12.38 17.75
CA ALA A 135 5.96 -13.23 18.47
C ALA A 135 7.37 -12.61 18.63
N GLY A 136 7.64 -11.45 18.01
CA GLY A 136 8.93 -10.77 18.03
C GLY A 136 10.03 -11.53 17.28
N LYS A 137 9.67 -12.41 16.34
CA LYS A 137 10.61 -13.18 15.51
C LYS A 137 11.10 -12.39 14.30
N ILE A 138 10.27 -11.46 13.82
CA ILE A 138 10.59 -10.53 12.75
C ILE A 138 10.35 -9.09 13.20
N THR A 139 10.98 -8.14 12.51
CA THR A 139 10.82 -6.70 12.73
C THR A 139 10.81 -5.98 11.39
N LEU A 140 10.22 -4.78 11.33
CA LEU A 140 10.32 -3.94 10.13
C LEU A 140 11.80 -3.65 9.82
N ALA A 141 12.25 -4.00 8.62
CA ALA A 141 13.64 -3.87 8.20
C ALA A 141 14.13 -2.41 8.30
N ALA A 142 13.23 -1.46 8.04
CA ALA A 142 13.39 -0.03 8.25
C ALA A 142 13.83 0.35 9.67
N LEU A 143 13.28 -0.34 10.68
CA LEU A 143 13.57 -0.12 12.09
C LEU A 143 14.72 -1.00 12.59
N ALA A 144 14.93 -2.17 11.95
CA ALA A 144 16.02 -3.09 12.24
C ALA A 144 17.41 -2.53 11.88
N GLY A 145 17.48 -1.56 10.96
CA GLY A 145 18.70 -0.84 10.60
C GLY A 145 19.39 -0.09 11.77
N ASP A 146 18.70 0.11 12.89
CA ASP A 146 19.25 0.71 14.11
C ASP A 146 19.78 -0.34 15.13
N THR A 147 19.57 -1.64 14.89
CA THR A 147 19.99 -2.70 15.83
C THR A 147 20.64 -3.92 15.20
N SER A 148 21.36 -3.77 14.08
CA SER A 148 22.10 -4.91 13.50
C SER A 148 23.19 -5.46 14.45
N PRO A 149 23.13 -6.74 14.87
CA PRO A 149 24.28 -7.43 15.41
C PRO A 149 25.17 -7.87 14.25
N THR A 150 26.27 -7.14 14.06
CA THR A 150 27.53 -7.54 13.39
C THR A 150 27.47 -8.59 12.27
N SER A 151 27.62 -8.09 11.03
CA SER A 151 28.61 -8.50 10.03
C SER A 151 28.63 -9.96 9.51
N ASP A 152 28.30 -10.12 8.22
CA ASP A 152 29.24 -10.74 7.28
C ASP A 152 29.17 -10.06 5.89
N SER A 153 30.33 -9.93 5.26
CA SER A 153 30.59 -9.08 4.09
C SER A 153 30.57 -9.89 2.80
N GLY A 154 29.68 -9.55 1.86
CA GLY A 154 29.61 -10.15 0.53
C GLY A 154 29.54 -9.10 -0.58
N SER A 155 30.68 -8.86 -1.21
CA SER A 155 30.96 -7.91 -2.30
C SER A 155 30.10 -8.09 -3.57
N TYR A 156 29.69 -6.99 -4.22
CA TYR A 156 29.79 -6.85 -5.69
C TYR A 156 30.07 -5.40 -6.11
N GLN A 157 31.14 -5.25 -6.90
CA GLN A 157 31.61 -3.99 -7.49
C GLN A 157 31.61 -4.13 -9.02
N ASN A 158 31.20 -3.04 -9.69
CA ASN A 158 31.48 -2.64 -11.08
C ASN A 158 30.52 -3.10 -12.19
N LEU A 159 29.80 -2.15 -12.82
CA LEU A 159 30.07 -1.66 -14.21
C LEU A 159 29.18 -0.39 -14.54
N PRO A 160 29.47 0.41 -15.60
CA PRO A 160 29.48 1.89 -15.62
C PRO A 160 28.26 2.63 -16.27
N PRO A 161 28.19 3.99 -16.22
CA PRO A 161 26.97 4.78 -16.45
C PRO A 161 26.92 5.56 -17.79
N SER A 162 25.72 5.95 -18.24
CA SER A 162 25.51 7.07 -19.19
C SER A 162 24.10 7.66 -19.03
N ARG A 163 24.00 8.82 -18.36
CA ARG A 163 23.84 10.20 -18.89
C ARG A 163 22.39 10.65 -19.05
N GLN A 164 21.91 11.38 -18.05
CA GLN A 164 20.80 12.33 -18.17
C GLN A 164 21.29 13.65 -18.78
N THR A 165 20.51 14.19 -19.70
CA THR A 165 20.44 15.64 -19.99
C THR A 165 18.99 15.99 -20.28
N ALA A 166 18.40 16.88 -19.48
CA ALA A 166 17.22 17.67 -19.86
C ALA A 166 17.67 18.80 -20.83
N PRO A 167 16.81 19.31 -21.73
CA PRO A 167 15.87 20.37 -21.36
C PRO A 167 14.50 20.35 -22.08
N SER A 168 13.58 21.20 -21.59
CA SER A 168 12.17 21.35 -21.99
C SER A 168 11.89 21.57 -23.48
N THR A 169 10.76 21.06 -23.97
CA THR A 169 9.71 21.83 -24.68
C THR A 169 8.48 20.93 -24.90
N GLN A 170 7.30 21.43 -24.53
CA GLN A 170 6.01 20.84 -24.92
C GLN A 170 5.71 21.18 -26.39
N PRO A 171 5.21 20.22 -27.19
CA PRO A 171 4.06 20.50 -28.05
C PRO A 171 3.01 19.37 -28.13
N SER A 172 1.76 19.83 -28.24
CA SER A 172 0.51 19.19 -28.68
C SER A 172 0.61 17.98 -29.63
N HIS A 173 -0.27 16.98 -29.45
CA HIS A 173 -1.29 16.44 -30.41
C HIS A 173 -1.93 15.16 -29.80
N ASN A 174 -3.19 15.20 -29.34
CA ASN A 174 -4.43 14.86 -30.05
C ASN A 174 -4.58 13.40 -30.50
N ALA A 175 -5.28 12.65 -29.62
CA ALA A 175 -6.19 11.51 -29.83
C ALA A 175 -5.69 10.20 -30.47
N ASN A 176 -5.40 9.23 -29.59
CA ASN A 176 -5.94 7.86 -29.64
C ASN A 176 -6.68 7.64 -28.29
N PRO A 177 -7.97 7.24 -28.23
CA PRO A 177 -8.76 7.29 -27.01
C PRO A 177 -8.69 5.94 -26.24
N LEU A 178 -8.64 5.84 -24.91
CA LEU A 178 -8.42 6.72 -23.77
C LEU A 178 -8.34 5.76 -22.55
N ALA A 179 -7.15 5.51 -21.99
CA ALA A 179 -6.90 4.81 -20.70
C ALA A 179 -5.37 4.86 -20.51
N ASN A 180 -4.74 5.55 -19.55
CA ASN A 180 -5.14 6.06 -18.24
C ASN A 180 -4.67 7.51 -18.04
N PRO A 181 -5.07 8.14 -16.92
CA PRO A 181 -4.10 8.45 -15.90
C PRO A 181 -4.45 7.65 -14.63
N ALA A 182 -3.51 6.87 -14.09
CA ALA A 182 -3.53 6.64 -12.64
C ALA A 182 -3.36 8.02 -11.96
N PRO A 183 -3.78 8.29 -10.71
CA PRO A 183 -4.08 7.33 -9.62
C PRO A 183 -5.23 7.72 -8.65
N SER A 184 -5.83 6.73 -7.96
CA SER A 184 -6.56 6.91 -6.70
C SER A 184 -6.37 5.66 -5.83
N THR A 185 -5.56 5.78 -4.78
CA THR A 185 -5.59 5.06 -3.48
C THR A 185 -6.10 3.61 -3.41
N PRO A 186 -5.35 2.62 -2.89
CA PRO A 186 -5.99 1.53 -2.13
C PRO A 186 -6.30 2.04 -0.72
N SER A 187 -7.59 2.22 -0.44
CA SER A 187 -8.09 2.38 0.92
C SER A 187 -8.66 1.05 1.39
N SER A 188 -7.99 0.46 2.37
CA SER A 188 -8.60 -0.18 3.55
C SER A 188 -9.74 -1.18 3.33
N ALA A 189 -9.42 -2.45 3.53
CA ALA A 189 -10.39 -3.44 3.97
C ALA A 189 -11.07 -2.99 5.29
N GLY A 190 -12.38 -2.71 5.21
CA GLY A 190 -13.30 -2.93 6.32
C GLY A 190 -14.09 -1.75 6.89
N ALA A 191 -13.86 -0.49 6.49
CA ALA A 191 -14.60 0.66 7.04
C ALA A 191 -15.60 1.26 6.03
N GLY A 192 -16.70 0.54 5.77
CA GLY A 192 -17.90 1.12 5.11
C GLY A 192 -18.45 0.39 3.89
N THR A 193 -17.93 -0.79 3.56
CA THR A 193 -18.32 -1.58 2.38
C THR A 193 -19.61 -2.38 2.57
N ASN A 194 -20.28 -2.25 3.72
CA ASN A 194 -21.56 -2.89 3.97
C ASN A 194 -22.70 -1.86 3.94
N PHE A 195 -23.65 -2.03 3.01
CA PHE A 195 -24.78 -1.13 2.85
C PHE A 195 -26.07 -1.91 2.57
N ASP A 196 -27.15 -1.58 3.29
CA ASP A 196 -28.41 -2.31 3.25
C ASP A 196 -28.29 -3.84 3.47
N GLY A 197 -27.27 -4.26 4.23
CA GLY A 197 -26.99 -5.67 4.53
C GLY A 197 -26.30 -6.43 3.40
N ILE A 198 -25.82 -5.72 2.37
CA ILE A 198 -25.01 -6.24 1.29
C ILE A 198 -23.55 -5.91 1.60
N ASP A 199 -22.70 -6.93 1.58
CA ASP A 199 -21.26 -6.82 1.73
C ASP A 199 -20.62 -6.67 0.34
N PHE A 200 -20.05 -5.51 0.07
CA PHE A 200 -19.41 -5.18 -1.21
C PHE A 200 -17.93 -5.59 -1.28
N GLY A 201 -17.37 -6.19 -0.22
CA GLY A 201 -15.97 -6.66 -0.20
C GLY A 201 -14.98 -5.60 0.30
N ASP A 202 -13.82 -5.52 -0.36
CA ASP A 202 -12.74 -4.56 -0.08
C ASP A 202 -12.24 -3.87 -1.36
N ASP A 203 -11.17 -3.07 -1.26
CA ASP A 203 -10.58 -2.36 -2.40
C ASP A 203 -9.11 -2.78 -2.65
N SER A 204 -8.84 -4.08 -2.55
CA SER A 204 -7.47 -4.61 -2.56
C SER A 204 -6.88 -4.82 -3.97
N SER A 205 -7.68 -4.78 -5.03
CA SER A 205 -7.23 -5.14 -6.38
C SER A 205 -6.50 -4.00 -7.11
N LEU A 206 -5.84 -4.33 -8.21
CA LEU A 206 -5.20 -3.35 -9.09
C LEU A 206 -6.22 -2.48 -9.85
N TRP A 207 -7.45 -2.98 -9.98
CA TRP A 207 -8.56 -2.33 -10.67
C TRP A 207 -9.55 -1.67 -9.72
N ALA A 208 -9.29 -1.70 -8.42
CA ALA A 208 -10.04 -0.90 -7.46
C ALA A 208 -9.99 0.60 -7.81
N PHE A 209 -11.09 1.32 -7.55
CA PHE A 209 -11.20 2.77 -7.76
C PHE A 209 -11.06 3.22 -9.23
N ASP A 210 -11.46 2.40 -10.19
CA ASP A 210 -11.39 2.68 -11.61
C ASP A 210 -12.72 3.16 -12.25
N ASP A 211 -13.73 3.44 -11.41
CA ASP A 211 -15.11 3.79 -11.72
C ASP A 211 -15.95 2.62 -12.31
N GLU A 212 -15.44 1.39 -12.35
CA GLU A 212 -16.21 0.17 -12.68
C GLU A 212 -16.60 -0.60 -11.39
N CYS A 213 -16.98 -1.87 -11.49
CA CYS A 213 -17.34 -2.65 -10.30
C CYS A 213 -17.01 -4.09 -10.61
N ASP A 214 -16.02 -4.62 -9.92
CA ASP A 214 -15.44 -5.94 -10.16
C ASP A 214 -16.16 -7.07 -9.41
N ASP A 215 -17.42 -6.84 -9.03
CA ASP A 215 -18.22 -7.83 -8.32
C ASP A 215 -19.26 -8.51 -9.24
N PRO A 216 -19.10 -9.81 -9.52
CA PRO A 216 -19.97 -10.56 -10.45
C PRO A 216 -21.42 -10.67 -9.97
N ARG A 217 -21.68 -10.41 -8.69
CA ARG A 217 -23.05 -10.36 -8.12
C ARG A 217 -23.85 -9.18 -8.64
N PHE A 218 -23.23 -8.21 -9.32
CA PHE A 218 -23.89 -7.04 -9.87
C PHE A 218 -23.77 -6.98 -11.40
N MET A 219 -24.74 -6.30 -12.03
CA MET A 219 -24.73 -5.99 -13.46
C MET A 219 -25.25 -4.58 -13.70
N GLY A 220 -24.84 -3.92 -14.78
CA GLY A 220 -25.31 -2.58 -15.13
C GLY A 220 -24.28 -1.76 -15.89
N ASP A 221 -24.51 -0.44 -15.97
CA ASP A 221 -23.69 0.49 -16.76
C ASP A 221 -22.28 0.72 -16.16
N ASN A 222 -22.13 0.44 -14.87
CA ASN A 222 -20.87 0.56 -14.12
C ASN A 222 -20.39 -0.80 -13.57
N ALA A 223 -20.91 -1.92 -14.11
CA ALA A 223 -20.33 -3.22 -13.82
C ALA A 223 -19.19 -3.50 -14.80
N ALA A 224 -18.08 -4.02 -14.30
CA ALA A 224 -16.95 -4.36 -15.15
C ALA A 224 -17.37 -5.41 -16.18
N THR A 225 -16.99 -5.18 -17.44
CA THR A 225 -17.34 -6.09 -18.54
C THR A 225 -16.37 -7.25 -18.69
N THR A 226 -15.17 -7.09 -18.15
CA THR A 226 -14.14 -8.11 -18.06
C THR A 226 -13.79 -8.22 -16.59
N LEU A 227 -14.12 -9.36 -16.00
CA LEU A 227 -13.69 -9.68 -14.65
C LEU A 227 -12.43 -10.55 -14.75
N LEU A 228 -11.51 -10.40 -13.82
CA LEU A 228 -10.38 -11.32 -13.62
C LEU A 228 -10.55 -11.97 -12.27
N HIS A 229 -10.11 -13.21 -12.12
CA HIS A 229 -10.36 -13.97 -10.88
C HIS A 229 -9.70 -13.31 -9.68
N GLU A 230 -8.55 -12.69 -9.93
CA GLU A 230 -7.69 -12.02 -8.97
C GLU A 230 -8.28 -10.68 -8.48
N ASP A 231 -9.23 -10.09 -9.22
CA ASP A 231 -9.80 -8.77 -8.92
C ASP A 231 -11.25 -8.85 -8.41
N LEU A 232 -11.83 -10.06 -8.34
CA LEU A 232 -13.23 -10.24 -7.92
C LEU A 232 -13.45 -9.74 -6.49
N TYR A 233 -14.54 -9.00 -6.28
CA TYR A 233 -14.98 -8.51 -4.96
C TYR A 233 -14.02 -7.50 -4.29
N ALA A 234 -13.00 -7.05 -5.01
CA ALA A 234 -11.92 -6.22 -4.49
C ALA A 234 -11.97 -4.79 -5.06
N ASP A 235 -13.19 -4.30 -5.30
CA ASP A 235 -13.53 -2.93 -5.72
C ASP A 235 -14.82 -2.41 -5.05
N ALA A 236 -14.86 -2.55 -3.73
CA ALA A 236 -16.04 -2.26 -2.91
C ALA A 236 -16.48 -0.78 -2.95
N THR A 237 -15.55 0.17 -3.09
CA THR A 237 -15.84 1.59 -3.12
C THR A 237 -16.67 1.95 -4.36
N ASP A 238 -16.26 1.47 -5.54
CA ASP A 238 -16.97 1.79 -6.78
C ASP A 238 -18.24 0.96 -6.92
N CYS A 239 -18.22 -0.30 -6.52
CA CYS A 239 -19.42 -1.12 -6.42
C CYS A 239 -20.48 -0.50 -5.48
N LEU A 240 -20.08 -0.02 -4.30
CA LEU A 240 -20.99 0.65 -3.37
C LEU A 240 -21.54 1.96 -3.94
N ALA A 241 -20.69 2.75 -4.60
CA ALA A 241 -21.06 4.01 -5.22
C ALA A 241 -22.07 3.79 -6.37
N ALA A 242 -21.78 2.86 -7.26
CA ALA A 242 -22.64 2.49 -8.38
C ALA A 242 -23.98 1.92 -7.90
N TYR A 243 -23.99 1.12 -6.84
CA TYR A 243 -25.23 0.59 -6.25
C TYR A 243 -26.10 1.71 -5.65
N LYS A 244 -25.51 2.61 -4.87
CA LYS A 244 -26.24 3.78 -4.30
C LYS A 244 -26.77 4.73 -5.36
N ALA A 245 -26.07 4.82 -6.50
CA ALA A 245 -26.50 5.59 -7.65
C ALA A 245 -27.57 4.89 -8.51
N GLY A 246 -27.83 3.59 -8.28
CA GLY A 246 -28.75 2.78 -9.07
C GLY A 246 -28.24 2.48 -10.48
N MET A 247 -26.91 2.50 -10.68
CA MET A 247 -26.26 2.20 -11.96
C MET A 247 -25.98 0.71 -12.15
N ILE A 248 -25.92 -0.03 -11.04
CA ILE A 248 -25.83 -1.49 -11.01
C ILE A 248 -26.95 -2.09 -10.16
N GLU A 249 -27.37 -3.30 -10.51
CA GLU A 249 -28.39 -4.08 -9.81
C GLU A 249 -27.93 -5.53 -9.59
N TRP A 250 -28.60 -6.25 -8.69
CA TRP A 250 -28.28 -7.65 -8.40
C TRP A 250 -28.44 -8.52 -9.65
N ASN A 251 -27.39 -9.28 -9.96
CA ASN A 251 -27.39 -10.29 -10.98
C ASN A 251 -27.92 -11.61 -10.42
N GLU A 252 -29.20 -11.92 -10.69
CA GLU A 252 -29.81 -13.18 -10.23
C GLU A 252 -29.16 -14.44 -10.86
N ASP A 253 -28.41 -14.28 -11.95
CA ASP A 253 -27.74 -15.34 -12.71
C ASP A 253 -26.21 -15.33 -12.54
N TRP A 254 -25.68 -14.74 -11.45
CA TRP A 254 -24.24 -14.52 -11.24
C TRP A 254 -23.37 -15.79 -11.26
N GLU A 255 -23.90 -16.95 -10.85
CA GLU A 255 -23.19 -18.24 -10.97
C GLU A 255 -22.89 -18.60 -12.43
N ALA A 256 -23.72 -18.17 -13.38
CA ALA A 256 -23.49 -18.36 -14.81
C ALA A 256 -22.50 -17.34 -15.40
N ALA A 257 -22.33 -16.17 -14.77
CA ALA A 257 -21.33 -15.18 -15.19
C ALA A 257 -19.90 -15.68 -14.89
N LEU A 258 -19.72 -16.38 -13.77
CA LEU A 258 -18.45 -17.03 -13.40
C LEU A 258 -18.12 -18.24 -14.29
N GLU A 259 -19.11 -19.01 -14.75
CA GLU A 259 -18.91 -20.20 -15.60
C GLU A 259 -18.49 -19.86 -17.05
N ILE A 260 -18.68 -18.61 -17.50
CA ILE A 260 -18.28 -18.15 -18.84
C ILE A 260 -16.79 -17.77 -18.92
N MET A 261 -16.13 -17.57 -17.77
CA MET A 261 -14.78 -17.02 -17.71
C MET A 261 -13.66 -18.07 -17.67
N ASP A 262 -13.99 -19.34 -17.48
CA ASP A 262 -13.03 -20.45 -17.59
C ASP A 262 -13.60 -21.64 -18.40
N PRO A 263 -13.39 -21.66 -19.74
CA PRO A 263 -13.78 -22.79 -20.56
C PRO A 263 -12.81 -23.98 -20.51
N GLU A 264 -11.78 -24.01 -19.65
CA GLU A 264 -10.74 -25.06 -19.63
C GLU A 264 -10.74 -25.99 -18.40
N PHE A 265 -11.76 -25.96 -17.53
CA PHE A 265 -11.98 -27.05 -16.56
C PHE A 265 -12.81 -28.21 -17.15
N GLU A 266 -12.18 -29.05 -17.99
CA GLU A 266 -12.55 -30.48 -18.17
C GLU A 266 -11.45 -31.42 -17.64
#